data_AF-A0A7V8VXN1-F1
#
_entry.id   AF-A0A7V8VXN1-F1
#
_cell.length_a   1.000
_cell.length_b   1.000
_cell.length_c   1.000
_cell.angle_alpha   90.00
_cell.angle_beta   90.00
_cell.angle_gamma   90.00
#
_symmetry.space_group_name_H-M   'P 1'
#
loop_
_entity.id
_entity.type
_entity.pdbx_description
1 polymer ?
#
loop_
_entity_poly.entity_id
_entity_poly.type
_entity_poly.pdbx_seq_one_letter_code
_entity_poly.pdbx_strand_id
1 'polypeptide(L)' 'MTMLSFGIKTSPQHVTYDAMLKVWREAEEIPVVEHAWLFDHFAPIQGDVDGPCLEGWTVLAA' A
#
# COMPACT_ATOMS: atom_id res chain seq x y z
N MET A 1 -27.48 10.47 2.28
CA MET A 1 -26.23 10.95 2.91
C MET A 1 -25.21 9.85 2.76
N THR A 2 -24.04 10.12 2.19
CA THR A 2 -22.94 9.16 2.19
C THR A 2 -22.35 9.09 3.59
N MET A 3 -22.18 7.88 4.14
CA MET A 3 -21.44 7.71 5.39
C MET A 3 -19.94 7.95 5.13
N LEU A 4 -19.25 8.53 6.12
CA LEU A 4 -17.80 8.67 6.10
C LEU A 4 -17.17 7.28 6.27
N SER A 5 -16.28 6.89 5.37
CA SER A 5 -15.45 5.68 5.49
C SER A 5 -13.96 6.02 5.53
N PHE A 6 -13.15 5.11 6.06
CA PHE A 6 -11.70 5.26 6.16
C PHE A 6 -11.00 4.12 5.42
N GLY A 7 -9.80 4.41 4.93
CA GLY A 7 -8.96 3.45 4.24
C GLY A 7 -7.48 3.77 4.43
N ILE A 8 -6.63 2.83 4.02
CA ILE A 8 -5.18 2.97 4.06
C ILE A 8 -4.59 3.04 2.65
N LYS A 9 -3.48 3.75 2.51
CA LYS A 9 -2.65 3.73 1.31
C LYS A 9 -1.26 3.25 1.69
N THR A 10 -0.76 2.23 1.01
CA THR A 10 0.63 1.76 1.14
C THR A 10 1.40 2.05 -0.13
N SER A 11 2.64 2.52 0.02
CA SER A 11 3.51 2.84 -1.12
C SER A 11 4.60 1.78 -1.29
N PRO A 12 4.63 1.01 -2.40
CA PRO A 12 5.66 -0.01 -2.65
C PRO A 12 7.05 0.54 -3.01
N GLN A 13 7.41 1.75 -2.54
CA GLN A 13 8.75 2.33 -2.71
C GLN A 13 9.53 2.22 -1.40
N HIS A 14 10.81 1.84 -1.45
CA HIS A 14 11.69 1.68 -0.29
C HIS A 14 11.15 0.73 0.80
N VAL A 15 10.41 -0.30 0.39
CA VAL A 15 9.77 -1.26 1.29
C VAL A 15 9.76 -2.66 0.67
N THR A 16 9.60 -3.69 1.50
CA THR A 16 9.41 -5.07 1.05
C THR A 16 7.93 -5.44 1.02
N TYR A 17 7.57 -6.44 0.20
CA TYR A 17 6.21 -6.97 0.18
C TYR A 17 5.78 -7.49 1.56
N ASP A 18 6.64 -8.23 2.26
CA ASP A 18 6.32 -8.77 3.60
C ASP A 18 5.97 -7.67 4.61
N ALA A 19 6.65 -6.52 4.54
CA ALA A 19 6.33 -5.38 5.41
C ALA A 19 4.96 -4.77 5.06
N MET A 20 4.61 -4.70 3.78
CA MET A 20 3.28 -4.26 3.34
C MET A 20 2.19 -5.25 3.73
N LEU A 21 2.41 -6.55 3.51
CA LEU A 21 1.49 -7.62 3.88
C LEU A 21 1.19 -7.59 5.39
N LYS A 22 2.20 -7.35 6.23
CA LYS A 22 1.99 -7.19 7.67
C LYS A 22 1.03 -6.05 7.98
N VAL A 23 1.21 -4.88 7.37
CA VAL A 23 0.31 -3.72 7.55
C VAL A 23 -1.11 -4.05 7.10
N TRP A 24 -1.27 -4.78 6.00
CA TRP A 24 -2.59 -5.15 5.50
C TRP A 24 -3.29 -6.15 6.41
N ARG A 25 -2.58 -7.17 6.91
CA ARG A 25 -3.12 -8.12 7.90
C ARG A 25 -3.53 -7.42 9.19
N GLU A 26 -2.74 -6.45 9.66
CA GLU A 26 -3.12 -5.65 10.82
C GLU A 26 -4.34 -4.76 10.54
N ALA A 27 -4.45 -4.22 9.33
CA ALA A 27 -5.60 -3.41 8.92
C ALA A 27 -6.90 -4.22 8.78
N GLU A 28 -6.82 -5.49 8.35
CA GLU A 28 -7.97 -6.40 8.30
C GLU A 28 -8.61 -6.59 9.68
N GLU A 29 -7.82 -6.54 10.76
CA GLU A 29 -8.31 -6.67 12.14
C GLU A 29 -8.95 -5.37 12.69
N ILE A 30 -8.95 -4.28 11.92
CA ILE A 30 -9.47 -2.96 12.33
C ILE A 30 -10.76 -2.66 11.55
N PRO A 31 -11.97 -2.84 12.14
CA PRO A 31 -13.24 -2.77 11.41
C PRO A 31 -13.57 -1.44 10.72
N VAL A 32 -12.92 -0.34 11.14
CA VAL A 32 -13.12 0.99 10.54
C VAL A 32 -12.31 1.19 9.25
N VAL A 33 -11.35 0.32 8.95
CA VAL A 33 -10.57 0.37 7.72
C VAL A 33 -11.28 -0.48 6.67
N GLU A 34 -11.95 0.19 5.72
CA GLU A 34 -12.82 -0.47 4.74
C GLU A 34 -12.14 -0.67 3.38
N HIS A 35 -11.05 0.07 3.12
CA HIS A 35 -10.42 0.14 1.81
C HIS A 35 -8.89 0.18 1.92
N ALA A 36 -8.21 -0.41 0.95
CA ALA A 36 -6.76 -0.31 0.77
C ALA A 36 -6.44 0.13 -0.66
N TRP A 37 -5.43 0.98 -0.80
CA TRP A 37 -4.97 1.51 -2.08
C TRP A 37 -3.46 1.38 -2.21
N LEU A 38 -3.00 1.12 -3.43
CA LEU A 38 -1.59 1.15 -3.77
C LEU A 38 -1.21 2.47 -4.43
N PHE A 39 0.05 2.83 -4.24
CA PHE A 39 0.73 3.78 -5.10
C PHE A 39 1.20 3.05 -6.36
N ASP A 40 1.08 3.71 -7.51
CA ASP A 40 1.42 3.14 -8.82
C ASP A 40 2.44 4.03 -9.55
N HIS A 41 3.71 3.67 -9.40
CA HIS A 41 4.82 4.21 -10.17
C HIS A 41 5.87 3.13 -10.38
N PHE A 42 6.57 3.22 -11.51
CA PHE A 42 7.64 2.30 -11.86
C PHE A 42 8.95 2.56 -11.08
N ALA A 43 9.14 3.76 -10.55
CA ALA A 43 10.31 4.16 -9.77
C ALA A 43 9.89 5.02 -8.56
N PRO A 44 10.70 5.07 -7.48
CA PRO A 44 10.42 5.94 -6.34
C PRO A 44 10.31 7.41 -6.75
N ILE A 45 9.33 8.12 -6.19
CA ILE A 45 9.19 9.58 -6.39
C ILE A 45 9.58 10.38 -5.13
N GLN A 46 9.91 9.67 -4.04
CA GLN A 46 10.39 10.22 -2.78
C GLN A 46 11.55 9.35 -2.29
N GLY A 47 12.57 9.97 -1.71
CA GLY A 47 13.76 9.26 -1.25
C GLY A 47 14.81 9.11 -2.35
N ASP A 48 15.51 7.98 -2.33
CA ASP A 48 16.51 7.63 -3.35
C ASP A 48 15.81 7.13 -4.62
N VAL A 49 15.89 7.88 -5.71
CA VAL A 49 15.20 7.56 -6.96
C VAL A 49 15.70 6.29 -7.63
N ASP A 50 16.89 5.81 -7.26
CA ASP A 50 17.46 4.54 -7.72
C ASP A 50 17.15 3.37 -6.75
N GLY A 51 16.38 3.63 -5.69
CA GLY A 51 16.00 2.63 -4.71
C GLY A 51 14.89 1.67 -5.17
N PRO A 52 14.60 0.63 -4.37
CA PRO A 52 13.65 -0.40 -4.76
C PRO A 52 12.21 0.15 -4.84
N CYS A 53 11.49 -0.24 -5.89
CA CYS A 53 10.06 0.00 -6.05
C CYS A 53 9.39 -1.26 -6.60
N LEU A 54 8.40 -1.82 -5.89
CA LEU A 54 7.63 -2.95 -6.39
C LEU A 54 6.56 -2.44 -7.37
N GLU A 55 6.25 -3.24 -8.38
CA GLU A 55 5.29 -2.89 -9.42
C GLU A 55 3.84 -3.03 -8.89
N GLY A 56 2.99 -2.04 -9.19
CA GLY A 56 1.69 -1.88 -8.52
C GLY A 56 0.69 -3.01 -8.75
N TRP A 57 0.58 -3.52 -9.99
CA TRP A 57 -0.41 -4.55 -10.34
C TRP A 57 -0.03 -5.92 -9.80
N THR A 58 1.25 -6.27 -9.84
CA THR A 58 1.78 -7.51 -9.27
C THR A 58 1.65 -7.53 -7.76
N VAL A 59 1.92 -6.41 -7.08
CA VAL A 59 1.69 -6.28 -5.62
C VAL A 59 0.21 -6.37 -5.27
N LEU A 60 -0.69 -5.81 -6.10
CA LEU A 60 -2.14 -5.92 -5.87
C LEU A 60 -2.64 -7.37 -5.95
N ALA A 61 -2.02 -8.18 -6.81
CA ALA A 61 -2.46 -9.55 -7.09
C ALA A 61 -1.85 -10.61 -6.15
N ALA A 62 -0.72 -10.30 -5.51
CA ALA A 62 0.05 -11.23 -4.66
C ALA A 62 -0.59 -11.43 -3.28
#